data_AF-A0A9P6N1H1-F1
#
_entry.id   AF-A0A9P6N1H1-F1
#
_cell.length_a   1.000
_cell.length_b   1.000
_cell.length_c   1.000
_cell.angle_alpha   90.00
_cell.angle_beta   90.00
_cell.angle_gamma   90.00
#
_symmetry.space_group_name_H-M   'P 1'
#
loop_
_entity.id
_entity.type
_entity.pdbx_description
1 polymer ?
#
loop_
_entity_poly.entity_id
_entity_poly.type
_entity_poly.pdbx_seq_one_letter_code
_entity_poly.pdbx_strand_id
1 'polypeptide(L)'
;MPSIRLTLVNNAKQTQRSVVILKVEDSDSADPINDILTLAKNKLRLKKAKTLYLNHGVELADASWFASGKVTQDSLIYVSCGEGFVGQTKSEVPSAYSTTTAQSSEPSTTTGQDNDTGKIDADTPVEKLDMDSLSLDPGVSATIAILAKKSYVDPDANSQLNRTAMFPGMRRVVGQPDLHPGNQYPIGATFITQRIIYPALIGNDIGCGMAVYKTRLASNIKPQKIVDKLHHLEGRWTEGDPQEFLISKLGEEHSETGKAHLDQLGTLGGGNHFAEFVVIEKLVDQELCDSFGLVDSKTYLIVHSGSRKFGQTILESSNSMQTKAEKKHLGIDAESEVGKAYLKQHDMACAWAKTNRELIAHRVLTRLNAEEDAEKILDIWHNNVEQKVIESLDPEKPCWIHRKGAAPSDRGLVVIPGSPHGAGRLLPRAKALQKRPQASKQASISALQTTELGSSVICEDTDLLFEEQPGAYKEITDIIEDLEPFVKVVAILRPICTYKMRNEHRS
;
A
#
# COMPACT_ATOMS: atom_id res chain seq x y z
N MET A 1 8.81 -8.67 41.08
CA MET A 1 7.53 -9.15 40.53
C MET A 1 7.25 -8.46 39.21
N PRO A 2 7.38 -9.16 38.08
CA PRO A 2 6.94 -8.66 36.78
C PRO A 2 5.41 -8.53 36.75
N SER A 3 4.90 -7.33 36.51
CA SER A 3 3.46 -7.08 36.32
C SER A 3 3.12 -6.98 34.85
N ILE A 4 2.18 -7.81 34.38
CA ILE A 4 1.85 -7.92 32.96
C ILE A 4 0.48 -7.30 32.68
N ARG A 5 0.45 -6.38 31.72
CA ARG A 5 -0.76 -5.70 31.25
C ARG A 5 -1.46 -6.58 30.23
N LEU A 6 -2.74 -6.84 30.44
CA LEU A 6 -3.58 -7.68 29.57
C LEU A 6 -4.85 -6.94 29.20
N THR A 7 -5.36 -7.18 27.99
CA THR A 7 -6.69 -6.71 27.57
C THR A 7 -7.67 -7.87 27.59
N LEU A 8 -8.57 -7.87 28.57
CA LEU A 8 -9.65 -8.86 28.67
C LEU A 8 -10.80 -8.44 27.74
N VAL A 9 -11.29 -9.39 26.93
CA VAL A 9 -12.38 -9.20 25.98
C VAL A 9 -13.49 -10.19 26.32
N ASN A 10 -14.75 -9.77 26.38
CA ASN A 10 -15.87 -10.70 26.48
C ASN A 10 -16.00 -11.47 25.16
N ASN A 11 -15.79 -12.79 25.19
CA ASN A 11 -15.74 -13.63 23.98
C ASN A 11 -17.04 -13.57 23.17
N ALA A 12 -18.20 -13.59 23.83
CA ALA A 12 -19.51 -13.45 23.19
C ALA A 12 -19.85 -11.98 22.79
N LYS A 13 -19.36 -10.98 23.53
CA LYS A 13 -19.65 -9.55 23.27
C LYS A 13 -18.37 -8.71 23.20
N GLN A 14 -17.66 -8.83 22.08
CA GLN A 14 -16.26 -8.39 21.95
C GLN A 14 -16.03 -6.88 21.85
N THR A 15 -17.11 -6.10 21.78
CA THR A 15 -17.09 -4.65 22.02
C THR A 15 -16.88 -4.31 23.49
N GLN A 16 -17.15 -5.24 24.41
CA GLN A 16 -16.89 -5.11 25.83
C GLN A 16 -15.46 -5.58 26.16
N ARG A 17 -14.59 -4.64 26.53
CA ARG A 17 -13.17 -4.88 26.84
C ARG A 17 -12.78 -4.17 28.12
N SER A 18 -11.76 -4.68 28.81
CA SER A 18 -11.17 -4.03 29.98
C SER A 18 -9.69 -4.36 30.10
N VAL A 19 -8.87 -3.35 30.37
CA VAL A 19 -7.45 -3.54 30.62
C VAL A 19 -7.24 -3.88 32.09
N VAL A 20 -6.44 -4.91 32.35
CA VAL A 20 -6.04 -5.33 33.69
C VAL A 20 -4.53 -5.42 33.80
N ILE A 21 -4.02 -5.36 35.02
CA ILE A 21 -2.61 -5.62 35.33
C ILE A 21 -2.61 -6.85 36.23
N LEU A 22 -2.04 -7.94 35.73
CA LEU A 22 -1.82 -9.15 36.51
C LEU A 22 -0.45 -9.05 37.19
N LYS A 23 -0.39 -9.29 38.49
CA LYS A 23 0.88 -9.49 39.20
C LYS A 23 1.20 -10.97 39.13
N VAL A 24 2.30 -11.32 38.49
CA VAL A 24 2.81 -12.70 38.53
C VAL A 24 3.69 -12.81 39.76
N GLU A 25 3.34 -13.73 40.66
CA GLU A 25 4.17 -14.10 41.81
C GLU A 25 5.11 -15.24 41.39
N ASP A 26 6.36 -15.19 41.84
CA ASP A 26 7.43 -16.12 41.45
C ASP A 26 7.31 -17.49 42.17
N SER A 27 6.10 -18.04 42.34
CA SER A 27 5.84 -19.30 43.06
C SER A 27 5.00 -20.30 42.26
N ASP A 28 5.36 -21.58 42.34
CA ASP A 28 4.73 -22.71 41.64
C ASP A 28 3.28 -23.03 42.06
N SER A 29 2.65 -22.17 42.89
CA SER A 29 1.28 -22.34 43.39
C SER A 29 0.31 -21.21 43.02
N ALA A 30 0.73 -20.18 42.28
CA ALA A 30 -0.18 -19.18 41.75
C ALA A 30 -0.91 -19.74 40.51
N ASP A 31 -2.25 -19.72 40.50
CA ASP A 31 -3.08 -20.10 39.34
C ASP A 31 -3.51 -18.84 38.57
N PRO A 32 -2.79 -18.45 37.51
CA PRO A 32 -3.02 -17.16 36.86
C PRO A 32 -4.25 -17.19 35.96
N ILE A 33 -4.75 -18.38 35.60
CA ILE A 33 -6.01 -18.55 34.89
C ILE A 33 -7.17 -18.19 35.82
N ASN A 34 -7.18 -18.70 37.05
CA ASN A 34 -8.21 -18.34 38.03
C ASN A 34 -8.17 -16.85 38.42
N ASP A 35 -6.99 -16.24 38.49
CA ASP A 35 -6.86 -14.79 38.69
C ASP A 35 -7.44 -13.98 37.52
N ILE A 36 -7.08 -14.33 36.27
CA ILE A 36 -7.65 -13.67 35.09
C ILE A 36 -9.17 -13.88 35.01
N LEU A 37 -9.67 -15.08 35.28
CA LEU A 37 -11.12 -15.35 35.31
C LEU A 37 -11.83 -14.54 36.41
N THR A 38 -11.19 -14.31 37.55
CA THR A 38 -11.72 -13.51 38.66
C THR A 38 -11.71 -12.01 38.32
N LEU A 39 -10.62 -11.51 37.76
CA LEU A 39 -10.54 -10.15 37.21
C LEU A 39 -11.58 -9.93 36.11
N ALA A 40 -11.79 -10.91 35.23
CA ALA A 40 -12.77 -10.84 34.16
C ALA A 40 -14.22 -10.77 34.67
N LYS A 41 -14.62 -11.63 35.63
CA LYS A 41 -15.94 -11.57 36.27
C LYS A 41 -16.24 -10.16 36.78
N ASN A 42 -15.28 -9.54 37.46
CA ASN A 42 -15.43 -8.21 38.06
C ASN A 42 -15.39 -7.08 37.02
N LYS A 43 -14.44 -7.08 36.09
CA LYS A 43 -14.19 -5.98 35.14
C LYS A 43 -15.11 -6.02 33.92
N LEU A 44 -15.47 -7.21 33.43
CA LEU A 44 -16.41 -7.43 32.33
C LEU A 44 -17.83 -7.74 32.81
N ARG A 45 -18.09 -7.74 34.13
CA ARG A 45 -19.41 -8.00 34.74
C ARG A 45 -20.04 -9.33 34.29
N LEU A 46 -19.22 -10.37 34.07
CA LEU A 46 -19.66 -11.68 33.60
C LEU A 46 -20.25 -12.50 34.75
N LYS A 47 -21.50 -12.97 34.61
CA LYS A 47 -22.16 -13.83 35.62
C LYS A 47 -21.43 -15.15 35.86
N LYS A 48 -20.73 -15.66 34.85
CA LYS A 48 -19.80 -16.79 34.92
C LYS A 48 -18.66 -16.49 33.96
N ALA A 49 -17.42 -16.76 34.36
CA ALA A 49 -16.29 -16.87 33.45
C ALA A 49 -15.69 -18.26 33.68
N LYS A 50 -15.43 -18.98 32.60
CA LYS A 50 -14.98 -20.39 32.63
C LYS A 50 -13.68 -20.61 31.88
N THR A 51 -13.60 -20.09 30.66
CA THR A 51 -12.55 -20.45 29.71
C THR A 51 -11.90 -19.19 29.16
N LEU A 52 -10.58 -19.27 28.92
CA LEU A 52 -9.78 -18.19 28.36
C LEU A 52 -9.23 -18.64 27.01
N TYR A 53 -9.32 -17.79 26.00
CA TYR A 53 -8.77 -18.02 24.67
C TYR A 53 -7.83 -16.89 24.26
N LEU A 54 -6.79 -17.23 23.49
CA LEU A 54 -6.01 -16.24 22.75
C LEU A 54 -6.82 -15.72 21.54
N ASN A 55 -6.37 -14.60 20.96
CA ASN A 55 -6.99 -13.96 19.80
C ASN A 55 -7.10 -14.84 18.52
N HIS A 56 -6.44 -15.99 18.50
CA HIS A 56 -6.46 -16.99 17.42
C HIS A 56 -7.16 -18.31 17.84
N GLY A 57 -7.89 -18.31 18.97
CA GLY A 57 -8.77 -19.41 19.38
C GLY A 57 -8.12 -20.55 20.15
N VAL A 58 -6.83 -20.48 20.43
CA VAL A 58 -6.15 -21.42 21.33
C VAL A 58 -6.64 -21.20 22.77
N GLU A 59 -7.14 -22.27 23.39
CA GLU A 59 -7.57 -22.28 24.79
C GLU A 59 -6.36 -22.28 25.74
N LEU A 60 -6.44 -21.46 26.79
CA LEU A 60 -5.47 -21.43 27.88
C LEU A 60 -5.95 -22.34 29.00
N ALA A 61 -5.55 -23.61 28.95
CA ALA A 61 -6.02 -24.67 29.85
C ALA A 61 -5.21 -24.81 31.17
N ASP A 62 -3.93 -24.41 31.17
CA ASP A 62 -3.02 -24.51 32.31
C ASP A 62 -2.04 -23.31 32.34
N ALA A 63 -1.24 -23.14 33.40
CA ALA A 63 -0.33 -22.00 33.54
C ALA A 63 0.91 -22.01 32.61
N SER A 64 1.13 -23.05 31.79
CA SER A 64 2.35 -23.19 30.96
C SER A 64 2.50 -22.10 29.90
N TRP A 65 1.42 -21.40 29.54
CA TRP A 65 1.47 -20.27 28.61
C TRP A 65 2.35 -19.12 29.09
N PHE A 66 2.58 -18.98 30.39
CA PHE A 66 3.53 -18.02 30.94
C PHE A 66 4.97 -18.41 30.64
N ALA A 67 5.35 -19.66 30.96
CA ALA A 67 6.69 -20.18 30.71
C ALA A 67 7.00 -20.31 29.21
N SER A 68 5.99 -20.60 28.38
CA SER A 68 6.15 -20.73 26.92
C SER A 68 5.99 -19.41 26.15
N GLY A 69 5.91 -18.25 26.82
CA GLY A 69 5.83 -16.92 26.19
C GLY A 69 4.59 -16.67 25.31
N LYS A 70 3.52 -17.48 25.43
CA LYS A 70 2.31 -17.38 24.60
C LYS A 70 1.42 -16.19 24.96
N VAL A 71 1.60 -15.64 26.16
CA VAL A 71 1.00 -14.39 26.60
C VAL A 71 2.12 -13.44 27.03
N THR A 72 2.18 -12.31 26.37
CA THR A 72 3.15 -11.23 26.62
C THR A 72 2.41 -9.94 26.98
N GLN A 73 3.16 -8.87 27.24
CA GLN A 73 2.61 -7.54 27.49
C GLN A 73 1.60 -7.15 26.40
N ASP A 74 0.45 -6.64 26.83
CA ASP A 74 -0.67 -6.15 26.01
C ASP A 74 -1.46 -7.20 25.21
N SER A 75 -1.26 -8.49 25.50
CA SER A 75 -2.03 -9.59 24.91
C SER A 75 -3.55 -9.44 25.10
N LEU A 76 -4.33 -9.82 24.08
CA LEU A 76 -5.79 -9.90 24.13
C LEU A 76 -6.22 -11.31 24.58
N ILE A 77 -6.89 -11.38 25.74
CA ILE A 77 -7.45 -12.61 26.30
C ILE A 77 -8.98 -12.57 26.19
N TYR A 78 -9.55 -13.52 25.47
CA TYR A 78 -10.99 -13.65 25.24
C TYR A 78 -11.59 -14.55 26.31
N VAL A 79 -12.52 -14.01 27.08
CA VAL A 79 -13.11 -14.66 28.25
C VAL A 79 -14.49 -15.18 27.92
N SER A 80 -14.67 -16.51 28.01
CA SER A 80 -15.91 -17.22 27.73
C SER A 80 -16.69 -17.57 28.99
N CYS A 81 -18.02 -17.59 28.87
CA CYS A 81 -18.96 -18.02 29.91
C CYS A 81 -19.28 -19.52 29.84
N GLY A 82 -18.79 -20.22 28.81
CA GLY A 82 -19.08 -21.61 28.47
C GLY A 82 -19.34 -21.86 26.98
N GLU A 83 -19.31 -20.83 26.15
CA GLU A 83 -19.32 -20.91 24.70
C GLU A 83 -17.91 -21.11 24.10
N GLY A 84 -17.82 -21.69 22.90
CA GLY A 84 -16.54 -21.80 22.17
C GLY A 84 -15.97 -20.44 21.78
N PHE A 85 -14.71 -20.39 21.35
CA PHE A 85 -14.11 -19.15 20.85
C PHE A 85 -14.88 -18.61 19.64
N VAL A 86 -15.38 -17.37 19.73
CA VAL A 86 -16.23 -16.77 18.68
C VAL A 86 -15.40 -16.03 17.61
N GLY A 87 -14.17 -15.61 17.94
CA GLY A 87 -13.29 -14.85 17.01
C GLY A 87 -13.80 -13.44 16.70
N GLN A 88 -12.97 -12.57 16.12
CA GLN A 88 -13.31 -11.15 15.93
C GLN A 88 -14.59 -10.94 15.12
N THR A 89 -15.69 -10.60 15.79
CA THR A 89 -16.96 -10.28 15.12
C THR A 89 -16.87 -8.92 14.44
N LYS A 90 -16.76 -8.95 13.11
CA LYS A 90 -17.00 -7.78 12.26
C LYS A 90 -18.46 -7.33 12.43
N SER A 91 -18.68 -6.02 12.34
CA SER A 91 -20.02 -5.44 12.16
C SER A 91 -20.76 -6.16 11.02
N GLU A 92 -22.04 -6.45 11.24
CA GLU A 92 -22.93 -7.28 10.39
C GLU A 92 -23.03 -6.72 8.95
N VAL A 93 -23.42 -7.43 7.88
CA VAL A 93 -24.49 -8.44 7.63
C VAL A 93 -24.14 -9.20 6.31
N PRO A 94 -24.71 -10.37 5.90
CA PRO A 94 -25.06 -11.61 6.60
C PRO A 94 -24.28 -12.86 6.06
N SER A 95 -24.33 -13.97 6.81
CA SER A 95 -24.09 -15.34 6.30
C SER A 95 -25.46 -16.01 5.96
N ALA A 96 -25.59 -17.19 5.34
CA ALA A 96 -24.68 -18.32 5.18
C ALA A 96 -25.16 -19.25 4.04
N TYR A 97 -24.37 -20.28 3.73
CA TYR A 97 -24.92 -21.62 3.51
C TYR A 97 -24.44 -22.56 4.60
N SER A 98 -25.38 -23.24 5.26
CA SER A 98 -25.14 -24.34 6.19
C SER A 98 -25.22 -25.67 5.46
N THR A 99 -24.38 -26.62 5.83
CA THR A 99 -24.45 -28.01 5.35
C THR A 99 -25.48 -28.82 6.14
N THR A 100 -26.34 -29.57 5.44
CA THR A 100 -27.11 -30.70 5.98
C THR A 100 -27.19 -31.81 4.93
N THR A 101 -27.04 -33.07 5.34
CA THR A 101 -27.05 -34.27 4.47
C THR A 101 -28.45 -34.89 4.30
N ALA A 102 -28.80 -35.29 3.08
CA ALA A 102 -29.81 -36.33 2.77
C ALA A 102 -29.62 -36.87 1.33
N GLN A 103 -30.28 -37.99 0.98
CA GLN A 103 -29.96 -38.86 -0.17
C GLN A 103 -30.81 -38.66 -1.45
N SER A 104 -30.23 -39.11 -2.58
CA SER A 104 -30.86 -39.74 -3.77
C SER A 104 -32.06 -39.09 -4.48
N SER A 105 -31.89 -38.70 -5.77
CA SER A 105 -32.36 -39.46 -6.96
C SER A 105 -32.29 -38.65 -8.28
N GLU A 106 -31.81 -39.28 -9.36
CA GLU A 106 -31.93 -38.83 -10.77
C GLU A 106 -33.39 -38.91 -11.31
N PRO A 107 -33.78 -38.35 -12.50
CA PRO A 107 -32.96 -38.27 -13.73
C PRO A 107 -33.13 -37.06 -14.72
N SER A 108 -32.14 -36.98 -15.64
CA SER A 108 -32.14 -36.50 -17.04
C SER A 108 -33.17 -35.49 -17.60
N THR A 109 -32.68 -34.47 -18.35
CA THR A 109 -32.86 -34.37 -19.83
C THR A 109 -32.03 -33.24 -20.49
N THR A 110 -31.70 -33.41 -21.77
CA THR A 110 -30.95 -32.52 -22.68
C THR A 110 -31.68 -31.19 -22.99
N THR A 111 -31.04 -30.02 -23.08
CA THR A 111 -30.27 -29.46 -24.24
C THR A 111 -29.73 -28.04 -23.90
N GLY A 112 -28.79 -27.39 -24.61
CA GLY A 112 -27.91 -27.86 -25.70
C GLY A 112 -27.77 -26.91 -26.92
N GLN A 113 -27.03 -25.79 -26.85
CA GLN A 113 -26.55 -25.02 -28.02
C GLN A 113 -25.36 -24.07 -27.69
N ASP A 114 -24.38 -24.01 -28.59
CA ASP A 114 -23.09 -23.32 -28.45
C ASP A 114 -23.12 -21.82 -28.81
N ASN A 115 -22.11 -21.07 -28.36
CA ASN A 115 -21.52 -19.98 -29.13
C ASN A 115 -20.06 -19.75 -28.70
N ASP A 116 -19.17 -19.85 -29.68
CA ASP A 116 -17.72 -19.85 -29.51
C ASP A 116 -17.16 -18.43 -29.37
N THR A 117 -16.47 -18.20 -28.24
CA THR A 117 -15.51 -17.11 -28.06
C THR A 117 -14.36 -17.70 -27.25
N GLY A 118 -13.13 -17.58 -27.75
CA GLY A 118 -11.96 -18.32 -27.27
C GLY A 118 -11.75 -18.25 -25.75
N LYS A 119 -12.31 -19.23 -25.04
CA LYS A 119 -12.04 -19.50 -23.63
C LYS A 119 -10.79 -20.35 -23.54
N ILE A 120 -9.90 -19.98 -22.63
CA ILE A 120 -8.85 -20.88 -22.16
C ILE A 120 -9.57 -22.00 -21.37
N ASP A 121 -9.38 -23.26 -21.75
CA ASP A 121 -10.10 -24.39 -21.17
C ASP A 121 -9.85 -24.50 -19.66
N ALA A 122 -10.95 -24.46 -18.90
CA ALA A 122 -10.94 -24.47 -17.43
C ALA A 122 -10.64 -25.87 -16.82
N ASP A 123 -10.40 -26.87 -17.66
CA ASP A 123 -10.15 -28.28 -17.28
C ASP A 123 -8.70 -28.75 -17.53
N THR A 124 -7.76 -27.81 -17.76
CA THR A 124 -6.33 -28.16 -17.70
C THR A 124 -5.99 -28.67 -16.29
N PRO A 125 -5.42 -29.88 -16.10
CA PRO A 125 -5.09 -30.39 -14.77
C PRO A 125 -3.98 -29.54 -14.15
N VAL A 126 -4.36 -28.60 -13.28
CA VAL A 126 -3.40 -27.83 -12.50
C VAL A 126 -2.75 -28.78 -11.49
N GLU A 127 -1.43 -29.01 -11.62
CA GLU A 127 -0.67 -29.75 -10.62
C GLU A 127 -0.88 -29.11 -9.24
N LYS A 128 -1.13 -29.94 -8.22
CA LYS A 128 -1.35 -29.45 -6.87
C LYS A 128 -0.07 -28.76 -6.39
N LEU A 129 -0.17 -27.46 -6.13
CA LEU A 129 0.86 -26.69 -5.45
C LEU A 129 1.16 -27.31 -4.08
N ASP A 130 2.29 -28.02 -4.00
CA ASP A 130 2.80 -28.57 -2.75
C ASP A 130 3.38 -27.43 -1.91
N MET A 131 2.62 -27.01 -0.90
CA MET A 131 3.02 -25.96 0.04
C MET A 131 4.22 -26.38 0.91
N ASP A 132 4.49 -27.67 1.06
CA ASP A 132 5.67 -28.15 1.78
C ASP A 132 6.94 -27.95 0.93
N SER A 133 6.86 -28.11 -0.40
CA SER A 133 7.95 -27.81 -1.35
C SER A 133 8.29 -26.31 -1.49
N LEU A 134 7.37 -25.43 -1.07
CA LEU A 134 7.51 -23.97 -1.07
C LEU A 134 7.73 -23.40 0.34
N SER A 135 7.73 -24.26 1.35
CA SER A 135 8.23 -23.91 2.68
C SER A 135 9.75 -23.65 2.60
N LEU A 136 10.25 -22.76 3.46
CA LEU A 136 11.69 -22.62 3.64
C LEU A 136 12.24 -23.91 4.23
N ASP A 137 13.53 -24.21 3.98
CA ASP A 137 14.26 -25.24 4.73
C ASP A 137 13.91 -25.11 6.23
N PRO A 138 13.43 -26.19 6.88
CA PRO A 138 12.82 -26.09 8.21
C PRO A 138 13.81 -25.51 9.23
N GLY A 139 13.61 -24.23 9.56
CA GLY A 139 14.48 -23.47 10.47
C GLY A 139 14.78 -22.02 10.06
N VAL A 140 14.59 -21.64 8.78
CA VAL A 140 14.83 -20.24 8.36
C VAL A 140 13.62 -19.35 8.66
N SER A 141 13.80 -18.34 9.50
CA SER A 141 12.81 -17.28 9.75
C SER A 141 13.17 -16.01 8.99
N ALA A 142 12.17 -15.27 8.51
CA ALA A 142 12.40 -14.01 7.81
C ALA A 142 12.99 -12.96 8.75
N THR A 143 14.03 -12.26 8.30
CA THR A 143 14.59 -11.13 9.07
C THR A 143 13.68 -9.90 8.96
N ILE A 144 13.44 -9.21 10.07
CA ILE A 144 12.61 -7.99 10.11
C ILE A 144 13.51 -6.81 10.48
N ALA A 145 13.44 -5.73 9.71
CA ALA A 145 14.07 -4.45 10.03
C ALA A 145 13.06 -3.31 9.88
N ILE A 146 13.19 -2.27 10.71
CA ILE A 146 12.44 -1.02 10.59
C ILE A 146 13.44 0.12 10.61
N LEU A 147 13.46 0.92 9.54
CA LEU A 147 14.36 2.04 9.32
C LEU A 147 13.72 3.35 9.81
N ALA A 148 13.17 3.33 11.03
CA ALA A 148 12.55 4.48 11.70
C ALA A 148 13.06 4.57 13.14
N LYS A 149 14.01 5.48 13.39
CA LYS A 149 14.49 5.86 14.72
C LYS A 149 13.86 7.18 15.19
N LYS A 150 13.58 8.10 14.26
CA LYS A 150 12.87 9.36 14.50
C LYS A 150 11.39 9.25 14.15
N SER A 151 11.11 8.77 12.94
CA SER A 151 9.77 8.69 12.36
C SER A 151 8.85 7.82 13.21
N TYR A 152 7.64 8.32 13.51
CA TYR A 152 6.64 7.54 14.23
C TYR A 152 6.27 6.25 13.47
N VAL A 153 6.31 5.11 14.16
CA VAL A 153 5.88 3.80 13.63
C VAL A 153 4.53 3.43 14.23
N ASP A 154 3.52 3.29 13.37
CA ASP A 154 2.19 2.90 13.83
C ASP A 154 2.15 1.42 14.29
N PRO A 155 1.57 1.09 15.47
CA PRO A 155 1.46 -0.28 15.94
C PRO A 155 0.74 -1.24 14.99
N ASP A 156 -0.28 -0.77 14.25
CA ASP A 156 -0.97 -1.61 13.27
C ASP A 156 -0.09 -1.86 12.04
N ALA A 157 0.76 -0.90 11.64
CA ALA A 157 1.75 -1.07 10.57
C ALA A 157 2.83 -2.08 10.98
N ASN A 158 3.35 -1.98 12.20
CA ASN A 158 4.29 -2.95 12.75
C ASN A 158 3.66 -4.35 12.84
N SER A 159 2.40 -4.46 13.29
CA SER A 159 1.67 -5.73 13.31
C SER A 159 1.47 -6.31 11.90
N GLN A 160 1.13 -5.49 10.91
CA GLN A 160 1.07 -5.89 9.50
C GLN A 160 2.43 -6.38 8.99
N LEU A 161 3.52 -5.69 9.31
CA LEU A 161 4.89 -6.04 8.92
C LEU A 161 5.31 -7.42 9.47
N ASN A 162 5.08 -7.64 10.77
CA ASN A 162 5.37 -8.91 11.43
C ASN A 162 4.54 -10.07 10.87
N ARG A 163 3.24 -9.86 10.57
CA ARG A 163 2.42 -10.90 9.92
C ARG A 163 2.92 -11.24 8.52
N THR A 164 3.34 -10.25 7.73
CA THR A 164 3.90 -10.50 6.39
C THR A 164 5.26 -11.20 6.44
N ALA A 165 6.06 -10.98 7.49
CA ALA A 165 7.30 -11.73 7.70
C ALA A 165 7.10 -13.24 7.91
N MET A 166 5.90 -13.67 8.33
CA MET A 166 5.54 -15.08 8.49
C MET A 166 5.05 -15.74 7.19
N PHE A 167 5.09 -15.05 6.04
CA PHE A 167 4.64 -15.60 4.77
C PHE A 167 5.62 -16.67 4.23
N PRO A 168 5.11 -17.75 3.58
CA PRO A 168 5.97 -18.75 2.94
C PRO A 168 7.04 -18.14 2.02
N GLY A 169 8.23 -18.72 2.01
CA GLY A 169 9.36 -18.25 1.20
C GLY A 169 9.88 -16.83 1.50
N MET A 170 9.39 -16.13 2.52
CA MET A 170 9.84 -14.81 2.92
C MET A 170 11.22 -14.87 3.58
N ARG A 171 12.19 -14.11 3.05
CA ARG A 171 13.59 -14.06 3.52
C ARG A 171 13.85 -12.83 4.38
N ARG A 172 13.26 -11.69 4.00
CA ARG A 172 13.46 -10.40 4.69
C ARG A 172 12.30 -9.45 4.46
N VAL A 173 11.94 -8.71 5.50
CA VAL A 173 10.96 -7.62 5.46
C VAL A 173 11.59 -6.36 6.05
N VAL A 174 11.47 -5.25 5.32
CA VAL A 174 12.02 -3.94 5.73
C VAL A 174 10.90 -2.91 5.72
N GLY A 175 10.59 -2.35 6.89
CA GLY A 175 9.80 -1.14 7.03
C GLY A 175 10.67 0.09 6.79
N GLN A 176 10.27 0.97 5.88
CA GLN A 176 10.89 2.25 5.61
C GLN A 176 10.46 3.29 6.66
N PRO A 177 11.11 4.47 6.80
CA PRO A 177 10.68 5.44 7.81
C PRO A 177 9.25 5.96 7.62
N ASP A 178 8.74 5.89 6.40
CA ASP A 178 7.36 6.25 6.06
C ASP A 178 6.34 5.12 6.32
N LEU A 179 6.76 3.99 6.91
CA LEU A 179 5.94 2.81 7.25
C LEU A 179 4.62 3.19 7.96
N HIS A 180 3.49 2.80 7.37
CA HIS A 180 2.15 3.06 7.90
C HIS A 180 1.14 1.96 7.55
N PRO A 181 -0.03 1.90 8.22
CA PRO A 181 -0.99 0.82 7.99
C PRO A 181 -1.67 0.97 6.63
N GLY A 182 -1.66 -0.10 5.84
CA GLY A 182 -2.52 -0.23 4.66
C GLY A 182 -3.80 -1.00 4.97
N ASN A 183 -4.66 -1.22 3.96
CA ASN A 183 -5.93 -1.93 4.12
C ASN A 183 -5.79 -3.39 4.61
N GLN A 184 -4.65 -4.03 4.35
CA GLN A 184 -4.35 -5.43 4.73
C GLN A 184 -2.87 -5.62 5.08
N TYR A 185 -2.00 -5.02 4.25
CA TYR A 185 -0.54 -5.09 4.30
C TYR A 185 0.04 -3.68 4.42
N PRO A 186 1.24 -3.52 5.00
CA PRO A 186 1.78 -2.20 5.28
C PRO A 186 2.20 -1.49 3.99
N ILE A 187 2.28 -0.17 4.06
CA ILE A 187 2.79 0.72 3.00
C ILE A 187 4.01 1.43 3.59
N GLY A 188 5.01 1.75 2.76
CA GLY A 188 6.34 2.13 3.25
C GLY A 188 7.15 0.87 3.62
N ALA A 189 7.13 -0.14 2.74
CA ALA A 189 7.72 -1.44 3.03
C ALA A 189 8.30 -2.15 1.79
N THR A 190 9.28 -3.01 2.04
CA THR A 190 9.94 -3.88 1.07
C THR A 190 9.95 -5.32 1.59
N PHE A 191 9.60 -6.29 0.74
CA PHE A 191 9.46 -7.70 1.10
C PHE A 191 10.24 -8.56 0.11
N ILE A 192 11.14 -9.40 0.60
CA ILE A 192 12.06 -10.19 -0.22
C ILE A 192 11.74 -11.67 -0.04
N THR A 193 11.40 -12.34 -1.14
CA THR A 193 11.14 -13.79 -1.18
C THR A 193 12.11 -14.47 -2.17
N GLN A 194 12.27 -15.80 -2.07
CA GLN A 194 13.13 -16.50 -3.05
C GLN A 194 12.39 -16.82 -4.36
N ARG A 195 11.15 -17.31 -4.28
CA ARG A 195 10.41 -17.90 -5.41
C ARG A 195 8.94 -17.45 -5.52
N ILE A 196 8.35 -16.94 -4.44
CA ILE A 196 6.91 -16.65 -4.38
C ILE A 196 6.65 -15.17 -4.59
N ILE A 197 5.80 -14.84 -5.56
CA ILE A 197 5.24 -13.50 -5.76
C ILE A 197 4.00 -13.32 -4.90
N TYR A 198 3.85 -12.18 -4.24
CA TYR A 198 2.66 -11.80 -3.51
C TYR A 198 2.04 -10.52 -4.12
N PRO A 199 1.08 -10.63 -5.07
CA PRO A 199 0.46 -9.47 -5.73
C PRO A 199 -0.08 -8.40 -4.77
N ALA A 200 -0.64 -8.81 -3.64
CA ALA A 200 -1.19 -7.88 -2.65
C ALA A 200 -0.13 -7.09 -1.84
N LEU A 201 1.13 -7.55 -1.84
CA LEU A 201 2.30 -6.83 -1.32
C LEU A 201 2.86 -5.80 -2.32
N ILE A 202 2.34 -5.75 -3.54
CA ILE A 202 2.57 -4.67 -4.52
C ILE A 202 1.38 -3.69 -4.43
N GLY A 203 0.16 -4.22 -4.43
CA GLY A 203 -1.08 -3.46 -4.33
C GLY A 203 -1.81 -3.32 -5.67
N ASN A 204 -2.91 -2.56 -5.66
CA ASN A 204 -3.80 -2.40 -6.81
C ASN A 204 -3.33 -1.33 -7.81
N ASP A 205 -2.38 -0.46 -7.45
CA ASP A 205 -1.80 0.51 -8.37
C ASP A 205 -0.36 0.12 -8.69
N ILE A 206 -0.24 -0.92 -9.52
CA ILE A 206 1.03 -1.44 -10.03
C ILE A 206 1.73 -0.34 -10.84
N GLY A 207 3.04 -0.19 -10.68
CA GLY A 207 3.81 0.84 -11.37
C GLY A 207 3.56 2.26 -10.89
N CYS A 208 2.81 2.46 -9.79
CA CYS A 208 2.72 3.75 -9.11
C CYS A 208 4.13 4.25 -8.78
N GLY A 209 4.36 5.53 -8.98
CA GLY A 209 5.70 6.12 -8.98
C GLY A 209 5.69 7.59 -9.35
N MET A 210 6.88 8.18 -9.36
CA MET A 210 7.08 9.59 -9.64
C MET A 210 8.04 9.80 -10.81
N ALA A 211 7.64 10.68 -11.73
CA ALA A 211 8.49 11.19 -12.79
C ALA A 211 8.81 12.67 -12.55
N VAL A 212 10.01 13.12 -12.91
CA VAL A 212 10.46 14.50 -12.75
C VAL A 212 10.95 15.04 -14.08
N TYR A 213 10.43 16.20 -14.47
CA TYR A 213 10.78 16.90 -15.69
C TYR A 213 11.36 18.28 -15.36
N LYS A 214 12.57 18.56 -15.80
CA LYS A 214 13.12 19.92 -15.83
C LYS A 214 12.43 20.66 -16.97
N THR A 215 11.76 21.76 -16.65
CA THR A 215 11.00 22.54 -17.65
C THR A 215 11.78 23.77 -18.09
N ARG A 216 11.41 24.34 -19.24
CA ARG A 216 12.00 25.62 -19.68
C ARG A 216 11.60 26.83 -18.79
N LEU A 217 10.54 26.70 -17.99
CA LEU A 217 9.95 27.77 -17.18
C LEU A 217 10.91 28.27 -16.09
N ALA A 218 11.00 29.59 -15.92
CA ALA A 218 11.85 30.22 -14.92
C ALA A 218 11.31 29.98 -13.49
N SER A 219 12.21 29.85 -12.51
CA SER A 219 11.86 29.59 -11.10
C SER A 219 11.09 30.71 -10.39
N ASN A 220 10.96 31.88 -11.01
CA ASN A 220 10.13 32.99 -10.53
C ASN A 220 8.69 33.01 -11.09
N ILE A 221 8.24 31.92 -11.71
CA ILE A 221 6.86 31.80 -12.21
C ILE A 221 5.85 31.94 -11.05
N LYS A 222 4.85 32.82 -11.24
CA LYS A 222 3.78 33.02 -10.26
C LYS A 222 2.80 31.84 -10.29
N PRO A 223 2.41 31.26 -9.13
CA PRO A 223 1.47 30.13 -9.07
C PRO A 223 0.20 30.32 -9.92
N GLN A 224 -0.38 31.53 -9.89
CA GLN A 224 -1.60 31.84 -10.66
C GLN A 224 -1.47 31.56 -12.17
N LYS A 225 -0.30 31.81 -12.77
CA LYS A 225 -0.08 31.51 -14.21
C LYS A 225 -0.21 30.03 -14.55
N ILE A 226 0.06 29.16 -13.57
CA ILE A 226 -0.11 27.71 -13.69
C ILE A 226 -1.59 27.36 -13.44
N VAL A 227 -2.17 27.89 -12.36
CA VAL A 227 -3.59 27.69 -11.99
C VAL A 227 -4.56 28.03 -13.12
N ASP A 228 -4.34 29.15 -13.81
CA ASP A 228 -5.19 29.62 -14.92
C ASP A 228 -5.15 28.69 -16.15
N LYS A 229 -4.09 27.89 -16.29
CA LYS A 229 -3.80 27.07 -17.48
C LYS A 229 -4.04 25.58 -17.31
N LEU A 230 -4.02 25.05 -16.08
CA LEU A 230 -4.27 23.63 -15.85
C LEU A 230 -5.78 23.37 -15.68
N HIS A 231 -6.36 22.67 -16.66
CA HIS A 231 -7.76 22.22 -16.72
C HIS A 231 -7.91 21.05 -17.71
N HIS A 232 -9.00 20.29 -17.63
CA HIS A 232 -9.27 19.10 -18.48
C HIS A 232 -8.14 18.06 -18.42
N LEU A 233 -7.81 17.57 -17.22
CA LEU A 233 -6.79 16.54 -16.98
C LEU A 233 -7.38 15.25 -16.36
N GLU A 234 -8.67 15.27 -16.05
CA GLU A 234 -9.42 14.20 -15.39
C GLU A 234 -9.97 13.20 -16.41
N GLY A 235 -10.52 13.70 -17.52
CA GLY A 235 -11.04 12.90 -18.62
C GLY A 235 -9.96 12.38 -19.57
N ARG A 236 -10.40 11.50 -20.49
CA ARG A 236 -9.63 10.98 -21.62
C ARG A 236 -8.93 12.13 -22.34
N TRP A 237 -7.68 11.92 -22.76
CA TRP A 237 -6.98 12.86 -23.62
C TRP A 237 -7.67 12.95 -24.99
N THR A 238 -8.05 14.17 -25.39
CA THR A 238 -8.81 14.43 -26.64
C THR A 238 -8.03 15.28 -27.64
N GLU A 239 -6.92 15.89 -27.20
CA GLU A 239 -6.04 16.69 -28.05
C GLU A 239 -5.03 15.84 -28.86
N GLY A 240 -5.10 14.52 -28.74
CA GLY A 240 -4.35 13.52 -29.51
C GLY A 240 -4.95 12.12 -29.29
N ASP A 241 -4.36 11.08 -29.88
CA ASP A 241 -4.85 9.69 -29.72
C ASP A 241 -4.08 8.93 -28.62
N PRO A 242 -4.74 8.53 -27.52
CA PRO A 242 -4.15 7.67 -26.49
C PRO A 242 -3.57 6.34 -27.01
N GLN A 243 -4.18 5.74 -28.05
CA GLN A 243 -3.73 4.46 -28.59
C GLN A 243 -2.45 4.63 -29.41
N GLU A 244 -2.38 5.62 -30.31
CA GLU A 244 -1.15 5.94 -31.05
C GLU A 244 -0.02 6.31 -30.10
N PHE A 245 -0.29 7.09 -29.05
CA PHE A 245 0.70 7.41 -28.04
C PHE A 245 1.19 6.16 -27.30
N LEU A 246 0.28 5.26 -26.89
CA LEU A 246 0.66 4.00 -26.23
C LEU A 246 1.52 3.11 -27.15
N ILE A 247 1.13 2.96 -28.42
CA ILE A 247 1.90 2.25 -29.45
C ILE A 247 3.28 2.88 -29.65
N SER A 248 3.38 4.21 -29.70
CA SER A 248 4.66 4.92 -29.87
C SER A 248 5.65 4.69 -28.71
N LYS A 249 5.15 4.27 -27.54
CA LYS A 249 5.95 4.07 -26.32
C LYS A 249 6.24 2.61 -26.01
N LEU A 250 5.31 1.70 -26.32
CA LEU A 250 5.40 0.28 -25.97
C LEU A 250 5.53 -0.65 -27.18
N GLY A 251 5.20 -0.19 -28.39
CA GLY A 251 5.03 -1.03 -29.57
C GLY A 251 3.64 -1.65 -29.66
N GLU A 252 3.25 -2.06 -30.88
CA GLU A 252 1.90 -2.53 -31.20
C GLU A 252 1.49 -3.77 -30.38
N GLU A 253 2.33 -4.82 -30.37
CA GLU A 253 2.13 -6.07 -29.61
C GLU A 253 1.82 -5.81 -28.12
N HIS A 254 2.52 -4.84 -27.54
CA HIS A 254 2.42 -4.54 -26.11
C HIS A 254 1.21 -3.64 -25.81
N SER A 255 0.81 -2.79 -26.76
CA SER A 255 -0.29 -1.82 -26.61
C SER A 255 -1.68 -2.44 -26.45
N GLU A 256 -1.93 -3.64 -27.00
CA GLU A 256 -3.21 -4.35 -26.81
C GLU A 256 -3.43 -4.70 -25.33
N THR A 257 -2.36 -4.97 -24.58
CA THR A 257 -2.43 -5.27 -23.15
C THR A 257 -2.56 -3.97 -22.36
N GLY A 258 -3.80 -3.63 -22.00
CA GLY A 258 -4.16 -2.36 -21.35
C GLY A 258 -5.04 -1.43 -22.21
N LYS A 259 -5.33 -1.82 -23.45
CA LYS A 259 -6.21 -1.10 -24.40
C LYS A 259 -7.61 -0.81 -23.85
N ALA A 260 -8.15 -1.71 -23.03
CA ALA A 260 -9.42 -1.53 -22.31
C ALA A 260 -9.41 -0.38 -21.28
N HIS A 261 -8.25 0.23 -21.02
CA HIS A 261 -8.08 1.34 -20.06
C HIS A 261 -7.60 2.65 -20.73
N LEU A 262 -7.63 2.76 -22.07
CA LEU A 262 -7.19 3.95 -22.81
C LEU A 262 -7.91 5.25 -22.39
N ASP A 263 -9.17 5.17 -21.94
CA ASP A 263 -9.91 6.31 -21.38
C ASP A 263 -9.26 6.91 -20.12
N GLN A 264 -8.36 6.16 -19.46
CA GLN A 264 -7.62 6.59 -18.28
C GLN A 264 -6.16 6.95 -18.57
N LEU A 265 -5.68 6.74 -19.80
CA LEU A 265 -4.30 7.05 -20.16
C LEU A 265 -4.12 8.57 -20.23
N GLY A 266 -3.07 9.07 -19.58
CA GLY A 266 -2.82 10.50 -19.41
C GLY A 266 -3.63 11.14 -18.28
N THR A 267 -4.22 10.36 -17.35
CA THR A 267 -5.01 10.89 -16.22
C THR A 267 -4.28 10.69 -14.89
N LEU A 268 -4.35 11.69 -14.00
CA LEU A 268 -3.74 11.63 -12.66
C LEU A 268 -4.42 10.57 -11.78
N GLY A 269 -5.71 10.76 -11.53
CA GLY A 269 -6.49 9.99 -10.56
C GLY A 269 -6.68 10.66 -9.21
N GLY A 270 -7.39 9.95 -8.32
CA GLY A 270 -7.63 10.39 -6.94
C GLY A 270 -6.59 9.89 -5.94
N GLY A 271 -6.82 10.15 -4.66
CA GLY A 271 -5.91 9.80 -3.57
C GLY A 271 -4.65 10.66 -3.55
N ASN A 272 -3.49 10.04 -3.33
CA ASN A 272 -2.20 10.74 -3.20
C ASN A 272 -1.56 11.13 -4.55
N HIS A 273 -2.22 10.93 -5.68
CA HIS A 273 -1.73 11.33 -7.00
C HIS A 273 -1.79 12.86 -7.20
N PHE A 274 -0.83 13.39 -7.94
CA PHE A 274 -0.70 14.82 -8.23
C PHE A 274 0.23 15.11 -9.43
N ALA A 275 0.10 16.29 -10.01
CA ALA A 275 1.13 16.93 -10.83
C ALA A 275 1.56 18.23 -10.12
N GLU A 276 2.82 18.33 -9.71
CA GLU A 276 3.32 19.44 -8.90
C GLU A 276 4.47 20.18 -9.57
N PHE A 277 4.32 21.48 -9.72
CA PHE A 277 5.40 22.39 -10.09
C PHE A 277 6.18 22.79 -8.86
N VAL A 278 7.49 22.56 -8.87
CA VAL A 278 8.43 22.87 -7.78
C VAL A 278 9.62 23.65 -8.32
N VAL A 279 10.34 24.32 -7.43
CA VAL A 279 11.68 24.88 -7.70
C VAL A 279 12.69 24.33 -6.73
N ILE A 280 13.96 24.32 -7.11
CA ILE A 280 15.04 24.05 -6.17
C ILE A 280 15.15 25.25 -5.24
N GLU A 281 14.91 25.04 -3.95
CA GLU A 281 15.14 26.03 -2.89
C GLU A 281 16.61 26.01 -2.44
N LYS A 282 17.23 24.82 -2.45
CA LYS A 282 18.63 24.65 -2.07
C LYS A 282 19.26 23.50 -2.85
N LEU A 283 20.36 23.79 -3.53
CA LEU A 283 21.32 22.78 -3.99
C LEU A 283 22.14 22.36 -2.75
N VAL A 284 22.15 21.06 -2.42
CA VAL A 284 22.81 20.53 -1.21
C VAL A 284 24.15 19.89 -1.58
N ASP A 285 24.18 19.14 -2.68
CA ASP A 285 25.41 18.58 -3.23
C ASP A 285 25.60 19.03 -4.68
N GLN A 286 26.51 19.98 -4.91
CA GLN A 286 26.67 20.61 -6.21
C GLN A 286 27.15 19.64 -7.28
N GLU A 287 28.07 18.72 -6.95
CA GLU A 287 28.62 17.75 -7.90
C GLU A 287 27.53 16.79 -8.41
N LEU A 288 26.70 16.27 -7.50
CA LEU A 288 25.55 15.46 -7.89
C LEU A 288 24.50 16.29 -8.64
N CYS A 289 24.21 17.52 -8.20
CA CYS A 289 23.29 18.41 -8.91
C CYS A 289 23.73 18.65 -10.36
N ASP A 290 25.01 18.97 -10.59
CA ASP A 290 25.58 19.16 -11.93
C ASP A 290 25.49 17.87 -12.75
N SER A 291 25.81 16.71 -12.15
CA SER A 291 25.73 15.41 -12.84
C SER A 291 24.31 15.01 -13.29
N PHE A 292 23.28 15.48 -12.57
CA PHE A 292 21.87 15.27 -12.91
C PHE A 292 21.24 16.49 -13.63
N GLY A 293 22.05 17.50 -14.02
CA GLY A 293 21.57 18.69 -14.72
C GLY A 293 20.56 19.51 -13.91
N LEU A 294 20.68 19.55 -12.58
CA LEU A 294 19.81 20.28 -11.67
C LEU A 294 20.24 21.75 -11.54
N VAL A 295 19.31 22.69 -11.75
CA VAL A 295 19.56 24.14 -11.75
C VAL A 295 18.41 24.91 -11.08
N ASP A 296 18.76 25.85 -10.21
CA ASP A 296 17.83 26.65 -9.40
C ASP A 296 17.05 27.73 -10.18
N SER A 297 17.55 28.13 -11.34
CA SER A 297 16.90 29.06 -12.26
C SER A 297 15.65 28.50 -12.97
N LYS A 298 15.36 27.20 -12.84
CA LYS A 298 14.27 26.50 -13.53
C LYS A 298 13.20 25.95 -12.58
N THR A 299 12.00 25.78 -13.14
CA THR A 299 10.90 25.03 -12.51
C THR A 299 10.93 23.59 -12.98
N TYR A 300 10.60 22.67 -12.08
CA TYR A 300 10.47 21.24 -12.32
C TYR A 300 9.02 20.82 -12.19
N LEU A 301 8.57 19.87 -13.01
CA LEU A 301 7.27 19.21 -12.89
C LEU A 301 7.48 17.81 -12.34
N ILE A 302 6.88 17.51 -11.19
CA ILE A 302 6.78 16.17 -10.60
C ILE A 302 5.41 15.60 -10.97
N VAL A 303 5.36 14.40 -11.55
CA VAL A 303 4.12 13.68 -11.85
C VAL A 303 4.07 12.40 -11.04
N HIS A 304 3.12 12.32 -10.10
CA HIS A 304 2.83 11.14 -9.31
C HIS A 304 1.53 10.49 -9.79
N SER A 305 1.66 9.33 -10.44
CA SER A 305 0.54 8.46 -10.83
C SER A 305 1.03 7.03 -11.11
N GLY A 306 0.10 6.10 -11.32
CA GLY A 306 0.34 4.69 -11.60
C GLY A 306 -0.46 4.15 -12.78
N SER A 307 -0.81 2.86 -12.74
CA SER A 307 -1.53 2.13 -13.80
C SER A 307 -3.05 2.29 -13.73
N ARG A 308 -3.57 3.10 -12.80
CA ARG A 308 -5.01 3.43 -12.71
C ARG A 308 -5.83 2.14 -12.45
N LYS A 309 -6.92 1.88 -13.19
CA LYS A 309 -7.68 0.63 -13.03
C LYS A 309 -6.97 -0.60 -13.62
N PHE A 310 -5.97 -0.44 -14.48
CA PHE A 310 -5.32 -1.58 -15.14
C PHE A 310 -4.58 -2.48 -14.12
N GLY A 311 -3.77 -1.89 -13.22
CA GLY A 311 -3.15 -2.62 -12.12
C GLY A 311 -4.17 -3.26 -11.16
N GLN A 312 -5.34 -2.63 -10.98
CA GLN A 312 -6.41 -3.17 -10.13
C GLN A 312 -7.02 -4.41 -10.78
N THR A 313 -7.32 -4.37 -12.08
CA THR A 313 -7.82 -5.52 -12.83
C THR A 313 -6.84 -6.69 -12.79
N ILE A 314 -5.53 -6.45 -12.93
CA ILE A 314 -4.51 -7.51 -12.80
C ILE A 314 -4.52 -8.12 -11.39
N LEU A 315 -4.60 -7.30 -10.33
CA LEU A 315 -4.69 -7.80 -8.96
C LEU A 315 -5.97 -8.63 -8.75
N GLU A 316 -7.12 -8.15 -9.23
CA GLU A 316 -8.40 -8.86 -9.14
C GLU A 316 -8.36 -10.20 -9.89
N SER A 317 -7.83 -10.22 -11.11
CA SER A 317 -7.60 -11.44 -11.89
C SER A 317 -6.64 -12.42 -11.21
N SER A 318 -5.55 -11.93 -10.60
CA SER A 318 -4.61 -12.80 -9.88
C SER A 318 -5.26 -13.52 -8.69
N ASN A 319 -6.25 -12.89 -8.04
CA ASN A 319 -7.03 -13.51 -6.96
C ASN A 319 -8.10 -14.50 -7.47
N SER A 320 -8.59 -14.33 -8.71
CA SER A 320 -9.57 -15.25 -9.31
C SER A 320 -8.92 -16.46 -9.98
N MET A 321 -7.68 -16.33 -10.46
CA MET A 321 -6.87 -17.40 -11.05
C MET A 321 -6.37 -18.45 -10.04
N GLN A 322 -6.52 -18.20 -8.73
CA GLN A 322 -6.12 -19.12 -7.66
C GLN A 322 -7.24 -20.08 -7.24
N THR A 323 -6.87 -21.32 -6.90
CA THR A 323 -7.78 -22.35 -6.39
C THR A 323 -8.29 -22.04 -4.98
N LYS A 324 -9.36 -22.72 -4.53
CA LYS A 324 -9.85 -22.56 -3.15
C LYS A 324 -8.84 -22.99 -2.07
N ALA A 325 -7.82 -23.76 -2.41
CA ALA A 325 -6.76 -24.17 -1.48
C ALA A 325 -5.69 -23.07 -1.31
N GLU A 326 -5.23 -22.46 -2.42
CA GLU A 326 -4.26 -21.35 -2.41
C GLU A 326 -4.79 -20.08 -1.71
N LYS A 327 -6.12 -19.86 -1.74
CA LYS A 327 -6.78 -18.66 -1.18
C LYS A 327 -6.53 -18.37 0.29
N LYS A 328 -5.88 -19.26 1.05
CA LYS A 328 -5.58 -18.99 2.46
C LYS A 328 -4.38 -18.06 2.67
N HIS A 329 -3.35 -18.10 1.81
CA HIS A 329 -2.22 -17.15 1.83
C HIS A 329 -1.72 -16.89 0.40
N LEU A 330 -1.94 -15.67 -0.10
CA LEU A 330 -1.98 -15.25 -1.51
C LEU A 330 -0.62 -15.21 -2.27
N GLY A 331 0.17 -16.28 -2.17
CA GLY A 331 1.41 -16.45 -2.92
C GLY A 331 1.18 -17.11 -4.28
N ILE A 332 1.92 -16.69 -5.30
CA ILE A 332 2.01 -17.33 -6.61
C ILE A 332 3.47 -17.77 -6.80
N ASP A 333 3.71 -19.02 -7.17
CA ASP A 333 5.05 -19.46 -7.58
C ASP A 333 5.43 -18.73 -8.89
N ALA A 334 6.52 -17.94 -8.87
CA ALA A 334 6.98 -17.16 -10.00
C ALA A 334 7.26 -18.02 -11.25
N GLU A 335 7.71 -19.26 -11.05
CA GLU A 335 8.09 -20.17 -12.13
C GLU A 335 6.90 -20.95 -12.71
N SER A 336 5.74 -20.90 -12.05
CA SER A 336 4.50 -21.48 -12.58
C SER A 336 3.98 -20.69 -13.78
N GLU A 337 3.15 -21.30 -14.63
CA GLU A 337 2.53 -20.60 -15.76
C GLU A 337 1.63 -19.44 -15.31
N VAL A 338 0.97 -19.57 -14.15
CA VAL A 338 0.21 -18.46 -13.52
C VAL A 338 1.15 -17.35 -13.05
N GLY A 339 2.32 -17.69 -12.49
CA GLY A 339 3.36 -16.73 -12.08
C GLY A 339 3.92 -15.95 -13.25
N LYS A 340 4.34 -16.63 -14.31
CA LYS A 340 4.82 -16.02 -15.57
C LYS A 340 3.75 -15.13 -16.20
N ALA A 341 2.50 -15.59 -16.26
CA ALA A 341 1.39 -14.81 -16.81
C ALA A 341 1.05 -13.57 -15.95
N TYR A 342 1.18 -13.66 -14.62
CA TYR A 342 1.05 -12.52 -13.72
C TYR A 342 2.20 -11.52 -13.94
N LEU A 343 3.44 -11.99 -13.97
CA LEU A 343 4.63 -11.15 -14.14
C LEU A 343 4.61 -10.40 -15.48
N LYS A 344 4.23 -11.07 -16.58
CA LYS A 344 4.04 -10.40 -17.89
C LYS A 344 3.01 -9.27 -17.83
N GLN A 345 1.90 -9.46 -17.11
CA GLN A 345 0.88 -8.42 -16.93
C GLN A 345 1.35 -7.30 -15.99
N HIS A 346 2.04 -7.65 -14.90
CA HIS A 346 2.64 -6.71 -13.95
C HIS A 346 3.62 -5.76 -14.67
N ASP A 347 4.56 -6.32 -15.45
CA ASP A 347 5.57 -5.53 -16.17
C ASP A 347 4.93 -4.63 -17.23
N MET A 348 3.87 -5.12 -17.89
CA MET A 348 3.05 -4.28 -18.76
C MET A 348 2.38 -3.13 -18.01
N ALA A 349 1.83 -3.36 -16.81
CA ALA A 349 1.23 -2.30 -16.00
C ALA A 349 2.27 -1.30 -15.50
N CYS A 350 3.48 -1.73 -15.16
CA CYS A 350 4.61 -0.85 -14.88
C CYS A 350 4.99 0.02 -16.09
N ALA A 351 5.04 -0.56 -17.29
CA ALA A 351 5.30 0.17 -18.54
C ALA A 351 4.16 1.13 -18.91
N TRP A 352 2.91 0.70 -18.79
CA TRP A 352 1.72 1.53 -18.99
C TRP A 352 1.68 2.69 -17.98
N ALA A 353 2.01 2.46 -16.70
CA ALA A 353 2.07 3.51 -15.67
C ALA A 353 3.13 4.58 -15.97
N LYS A 354 4.29 4.17 -16.49
CA LYS A 354 5.32 5.09 -17.01
C LYS A 354 4.77 5.90 -18.20
N THR A 355 4.15 5.25 -19.18
CA THR A 355 3.52 5.94 -20.32
C THR A 355 2.41 6.90 -19.89
N ASN A 356 1.64 6.57 -18.85
CA ASN A 356 0.65 7.43 -18.24
C ASN A 356 1.30 8.70 -17.66
N ARG A 357 2.39 8.57 -16.90
CA ARG A 357 3.16 9.74 -16.39
C ARG A 357 3.74 10.59 -17.51
N GLU A 358 4.26 9.98 -18.58
CA GLU A 358 4.76 10.70 -19.76
C GLU A 358 3.63 11.48 -20.46
N LEU A 359 2.43 10.90 -20.59
CA LEU A 359 1.29 11.61 -21.21
C LEU A 359 0.72 12.70 -20.30
N ILE A 360 0.65 12.48 -18.98
CA ILE A 360 0.26 13.54 -18.02
C ILE A 360 1.24 14.71 -18.12
N ALA A 361 2.55 14.44 -18.13
CA ALA A 361 3.58 15.48 -18.27
C ALA A 361 3.41 16.24 -19.59
N HIS A 362 3.20 15.55 -20.70
CA HIS A 362 2.90 16.19 -21.99
C HIS A 362 1.64 17.07 -21.91
N ARG A 363 0.49 16.54 -21.47
CA ARG A 363 -0.78 17.31 -21.34
C ARG A 363 -0.62 18.57 -20.49
N VAL A 364 0.09 18.47 -19.36
CA VAL A 364 0.35 19.55 -18.41
C VAL A 364 1.29 20.61 -19.00
N LEU A 365 2.37 20.20 -19.67
CA LEU A 365 3.37 21.12 -20.22
C LEU A 365 2.87 21.84 -21.47
N THR A 366 2.13 21.17 -22.35
CA THR A 366 1.50 21.78 -23.55
C THR A 366 0.54 22.92 -23.18
N ARG A 367 -0.21 22.78 -22.07
CA ARG A 367 -1.08 23.85 -21.54
C ARG A 367 -0.34 25.12 -21.13
N LEU A 368 0.96 25.00 -20.84
CA LEU A 368 1.86 26.09 -20.44
C LEU A 368 2.77 26.57 -21.58
N ASN A 369 2.74 25.92 -22.75
CA ASN A 369 3.75 26.02 -23.81
C ASN A 369 5.16 25.77 -23.24
N ALA A 370 5.34 24.61 -22.60
CA ALA A 370 6.52 24.22 -21.83
C ALA A 370 7.04 22.80 -22.14
N GLU A 371 6.52 22.16 -23.20
CA GLU A 371 6.72 20.76 -23.61
C GLU A 371 7.99 20.54 -24.46
N GLU A 372 8.26 21.39 -25.44
CA GLU A 372 9.61 21.55 -26.03
C GLU A 372 10.62 21.85 -24.92
N ASP A 373 11.85 21.34 -25.06
CA ASP A 373 12.94 21.41 -24.09
C ASP A 373 12.66 20.82 -22.69
N ALA A 374 11.53 20.13 -22.49
CA ALA A 374 11.24 19.44 -21.23
C ALA A 374 12.08 18.15 -21.09
N GLU A 375 13.05 18.17 -20.20
CA GLU A 375 13.97 17.06 -19.98
C GLU A 375 13.49 16.17 -18.83
N LYS A 376 13.27 14.88 -19.08
CA LYS A 376 12.91 13.91 -18.05
C LYS A 376 14.15 13.49 -17.25
N ILE A 377 14.25 13.99 -16.02
CA ILE A 377 15.36 13.74 -15.09
C ILE A 377 15.19 12.40 -14.35
N LEU A 378 13.95 12.01 -14.06
CA LEU A 378 13.62 10.81 -13.29
C LEU A 378 12.32 10.18 -13.77
N ASP A 379 12.23 8.86 -13.70
CA ASP A 379 10.98 8.11 -13.57
C ASP A 379 11.25 6.85 -12.73
N ILE A 380 10.59 6.72 -11.57
CA ILE A 380 10.84 5.64 -10.61
C ILE A 380 9.54 5.09 -10.01
N TRP A 381 9.43 3.77 -9.98
CA TRP A 381 8.31 3.06 -9.35
C TRP A 381 8.56 2.87 -7.85
N HIS A 382 7.47 2.94 -7.07
CA HIS A 382 7.46 2.56 -5.65
C HIS A 382 6.43 1.48 -5.28
N ASN A 383 5.63 1.03 -6.25
CA ASN A 383 4.76 -0.14 -6.17
C ASN A 383 5.10 -1.09 -7.32
N ASN A 384 6.00 -2.06 -7.10
CA ASN A 384 6.34 -3.09 -8.09
C ASN A 384 6.90 -4.35 -7.40
N VAL A 385 6.98 -5.46 -8.15
CA VAL A 385 7.94 -6.53 -7.87
C VAL A 385 9.04 -6.52 -8.94
N GLU A 386 10.24 -6.97 -8.58
CA GLU A 386 11.32 -7.22 -9.53
C GLU A 386 12.20 -8.37 -9.06
N GLN A 387 12.93 -8.99 -9.99
CA GLN A 387 13.94 -10.00 -9.69
C GLN A 387 15.33 -9.35 -9.56
N LYS A 388 16.09 -9.66 -8.51
CA LYS A 388 17.45 -9.16 -8.31
C LYS A 388 18.30 -10.09 -7.45
N VAL A 389 19.59 -10.21 -7.75
CA VAL A 389 20.57 -10.87 -6.85
C VAL A 389 20.91 -9.91 -5.69
N ILE A 390 20.84 -10.42 -4.46
CA ILE A 390 21.26 -9.69 -3.26
C ILE A 390 22.36 -10.50 -2.59
N GLU A 391 23.61 -10.06 -2.78
CA GLU A 391 24.82 -10.76 -2.29
C GLU A 391 24.75 -11.13 -0.81
N SER A 392 24.15 -10.27 0.02
CA SER A 392 24.00 -10.49 1.46
C SER A 392 22.88 -11.48 1.86
N LEU A 393 22.16 -12.07 0.90
CA LEU A 393 21.09 -13.07 1.13
C LEU A 393 21.37 -14.37 0.39
N ASP A 394 21.69 -14.29 -0.90
CA ASP A 394 22.14 -15.39 -1.75
C ASP A 394 22.87 -14.77 -2.97
N PRO A 395 24.19 -14.97 -3.12
CA PRO A 395 24.96 -14.41 -4.23
C PRO A 395 24.80 -15.20 -5.54
N GLU A 396 24.29 -16.43 -5.49
CA GLU A 396 24.13 -17.30 -6.67
C GLU A 396 22.71 -17.25 -7.24
N LYS A 397 21.70 -17.01 -6.39
CA LYS A 397 20.29 -17.06 -6.78
C LYS A 397 19.59 -15.71 -6.66
N PRO A 398 18.92 -15.24 -7.72
CA PRO A 398 18.10 -14.05 -7.61
C PRO A 398 16.92 -14.27 -6.65
N CYS A 399 16.47 -13.18 -6.04
CA CYS A 399 15.31 -13.10 -5.18
C CYS A 399 14.29 -12.09 -5.76
N TRP A 400 13.04 -12.18 -5.29
CA TRP A 400 11.96 -11.29 -5.70
C TRP A 400 11.74 -10.20 -4.66
N ILE A 401 12.00 -8.95 -5.06
CA ILE A 401 11.86 -7.75 -4.24
C ILE A 401 10.50 -7.11 -4.53
N HIS A 402 9.57 -7.23 -3.59
CA HIS A 402 8.28 -6.55 -3.60
C HIS A 402 8.42 -5.20 -2.91
N ARG A 403 7.89 -4.15 -3.52
CA ARG A 403 7.85 -2.80 -2.94
C ARG A 403 6.43 -2.25 -2.95
N LYS A 404 6.08 -1.55 -1.89
CA LYS A 404 4.80 -0.85 -1.74
C LYS A 404 4.99 0.42 -0.93
N GLY A 405 4.94 1.56 -1.62
CA GLY A 405 5.42 2.83 -1.08
C GLY A 405 6.92 2.81 -0.77
N ALA A 406 7.74 2.03 -1.50
CA ALA A 406 9.20 2.02 -1.33
C ALA A 406 9.89 2.08 -2.69
N ALA A 407 10.92 2.90 -2.86
CA ALA A 407 11.65 3.04 -4.12
C ALA A 407 12.99 2.25 -4.10
N PRO A 408 13.52 1.81 -5.25
CA PRO A 408 14.91 1.35 -5.35
C PRO A 408 15.90 2.51 -5.13
N SER A 409 16.94 2.30 -4.33
CA SER A 409 18.00 3.30 -4.05
C SER A 409 19.20 3.23 -5.01
N ASP A 410 19.19 2.28 -5.95
CA ASP A 410 20.26 1.98 -6.90
C ASP A 410 19.97 2.48 -8.33
N ARG A 411 18.93 3.30 -8.50
CA ARG A 411 18.48 3.83 -9.82
C ARG A 411 18.66 5.34 -9.98
N GLY A 412 19.60 5.93 -9.24
CA GLY A 412 19.86 7.37 -9.26
C GLY A 412 18.98 8.14 -8.27
N LEU A 413 18.37 9.24 -8.72
CA LEU A 413 17.57 10.12 -7.87
C LEU A 413 16.28 9.45 -7.39
N VAL A 414 15.82 9.88 -6.20
CA VAL A 414 14.50 9.56 -5.65
C VAL A 414 13.88 10.86 -5.16
N VAL A 415 12.60 11.10 -5.47
CA VAL A 415 11.80 12.16 -4.84
C VAL A 415 11.13 11.60 -3.59
N ILE A 416 11.20 12.34 -2.48
CA ILE A 416 10.45 12.04 -1.26
C ILE A 416 9.47 13.21 -1.04
N PRO A 417 8.16 13.03 -1.26
CA PRO A 417 7.20 14.13 -1.22
C PRO A 417 6.88 14.53 0.23
N GLY A 418 6.68 15.83 0.46
CA GLY A 418 6.46 16.42 1.79
C GLY A 418 5.06 16.99 2.02
N SER A 419 4.76 18.15 1.43
CA SER A 419 3.51 18.89 1.64
C SER A 419 3.08 19.57 0.33
N PRO A 420 1.79 19.54 -0.07
CA PRO A 420 0.63 19.08 0.70
C PRO A 420 0.54 17.55 0.87
N HIS A 421 1.27 16.81 0.04
CA HIS A 421 1.23 15.35 -0.07
C HIS A 421 2.53 14.79 0.50
N GLY A 422 2.45 13.89 1.49
CA GLY A 422 3.63 13.41 2.19
C GLY A 422 3.96 11.93 1.96
N ALA A 423 5.18 11.57 2.33
CA ALA A 423 5.54 10.20 2.65
C ALA A 423 4.95 9.80 4.02
N GLY A 424 4.33 8.62 4.09
CA GLY A 424 3.86 8.02 5.34
C GLY A 424 2.64 8.69 5.98
N ARG A 425 1.49 8.02 6.01
CA ARG A 425 0.29 8.58 6.66
C ARG A 425 0.32 8.41 8.18
N LEU A 426 0.14 9.51 8.91
CA LEU A 426 -0.22 9.52 10.34
C LEU A 426 -1.72 9.30 10.54
N LEU A 427 -2.55 9.73 9.59
CA LEU A 427 -4.01 9.64 9.70
C LEU A 427 -4.63 8.85 8.54
N PRO A 428 -5.43 7.80 8.83
CA PRO A 428 -6.35 7.21 7.87
C PRO A 428 -7.26 8.28 7.26
N ARG A 429 -7.57 8.16 5.96
CA ARG A 429 -8.38 9.15 5.21
C ARG A 429 -9.66 9.56 5.94
N ALA A 430 -10.45 8.59 6.44
CA ALA A 430 -11.65 8.87 7.24
C ALA A 430 -11.40 9.71 8.51
N LYS A 431 -10.25 9.57 9.18
CA LYS A 431 -9.89 10.42 10.34
C LYS A 431 -9.37 11.80 9.93
N ALA A 432 -8.68 11.90 8.79
CA ALA A 432 -8.29 13.20 8.23
C ALA A 432 -9.53 14.00 7.79
N LEU A 433 -10.50 13.33 7.14
CA LEU A 433 -11.78 13.92 6.75
C LEU A 433 -12.62 14.35 7.97
N GLN A 434 -12.58 13.62 9.09
CA GLN A 434 -13.23 14.04 10.35
C GLN A 434 -12.66 15.35 10.94
N LYS A 435 -11.47 15.81 10.53
CA LYS A 435 -10.96 17.15 10.89
C LYS A 435 -11.61 18.29 10.07
N ARG A 436 -12.40 17.98 9.04
CA ARG A 436 -13.15 18.98 8.25
C ARG A 436 -14.11 19.77 9.18
N PRO A 437 -14.06 21.11 9.20
CA PRO A 437 -15.01 21.91 9.95
C PRO A 437 -16.47 21.65 9.49
N GLN A 438 -17.38 21.39 10.44
CA GLN A 438 -18.78 21.02 10.15
C GLN A 438 -19.54 22.06 9.29
N ALA A 439 -19.20 23.34 9.45
CA ALA A 439 -19.53 24.38 8.48
C ALA A 439 -18.23 24.74 7.75
N SER A 440 -18.19 24.52 6.44
CA SER A 440 -17.04 24.87 5.60
C SER A 440 -16.90 26.38 5.49
N LYS A 441 -16.24 27.00 6.48
CA LYS A 441 -15.75 28.38 6.37
C LYS A 441 -14.81 28.42 5.18
N GLN A 442 -15.13 29.25 4.19
CA GLN A 442 -14.33 29.42 2.97
C GLN A 442 -12.83 29.56 3.27
N ALA A 443 -12.49 30.28 4.35
CA ALA A 443 -11.13 30.44 4.86
C ALA A 443 -10.37 29.11 5.09
N SER A 444 -11.01 28.05 5.57
CA SER A 444 -10.34 26.76 5.81
C SER A 444 -10.06 25.99 4.52
N ILE A 445 -10.89 26.16 3.49
CA ILE A 445 -10.63 25.63 2.15
C ILE A 445 -9.51 26.45 1.50
N SER A 446 -9.60 27.79 1.56
CA SER A 446 -8.58 28.69 1.02
C SER A 446 -7.21 28.50 1.67
N ALA A 447 -7.13 28.17 2.96
CA ALA A 447 -5.88 27.85 3.66
C ALA A 447 -5.27 26.49 3.28
N LEU A 448 -6.03 25.59 2.66
CA LEU A 448 -5.50 24.36 2.05
C LEU A 448 -5.23 24.53 0.55
N GLN A 449 -5.92 25.47 -0.11
CA GLN A 449 -5.68 25.86 -1.51
C GLN A 449 -4.50 26.84 -1.66
N THR A 450 -4.05 27.50 -0.59
CA THR A 450 -2.83 28.31 -0.54
C THR A 450 -2.04 27.90 0.70
N THR A 451 -0.90 27.23 0.50
CA THR A 451 -0.07 26.70 1.60
C THR A 451 0.70 27.80 2.32
N GLU A 452 1.23 27.48 3.50
CA GLU A 452 2.14 28.36 4.26
C GLU A 452 3.42 28.74 3.48
N LEU A 453 3.81 27.92 2.49
CA LEU A 453 4.93 28.18 1.58
C LEU A 453 4.56 29.07 0.38
N GLY A 454 3.31 29.57 0.33
CA GLY A 454 2.77 30.39 -0.75
C GLY A 454 2.45 29.62 -2.04
N SER A 455 2.40 28.28 -1.99
CA SER A 455 2.06 27.45 -3.14
C SER A 455 0.54 27.26 -3.29
N SER A 456 0.05 27.09 -4.53
CA SER A 456 -1.39 26.93 -4.81
C SER A 456 -1.78 25.47 -5.04
N VAL A 457 -2.83 24.98 -4.39
CA VAL A 457 -3.36 23.61 -4.58
C VAL A 457 -4.67 23.64 -5.38
N ILE A 458 -4.64 23.04 -6.57
CA ILE A 458 -5.80 22.89 -7.46
C ILE A 458 -6.48 21.57 -7.11
N CYS A 459 -7.43 21.65 -6.18
CA CYS A 459 -8.32 20.56 -5.81
C CYS A 459 -9.73 21.13 -5.61
N GLU A 460 -10.65 20.74 -6.50
CA GLU A 460 -12.08 21.12 -6.41
C GLU A 460 -12.94 20.04 -5.75
N ASP A 461 -12.39 18.83 -5.54
CA ASP A 461 -12.93 17.87 -4.57
C ASP A 461 -12.51 18.32 -3.16
N THR A 462 -13.51 18.71 -2.36
CA THR A 462 -13.27 19.15 -0.98
C THR A 462 -12.89 18.02 -0.04
N ASP A 463 -13.40 16.81 -0.24
CA ASP A 463 -13.09 15.69 0.66
C ASP A 463 -11.65 15.24 0.44
N LEU A 464 -11.24 15.10 -0.82
CA LEU A 464 -9.85 14.81 -1.20
C LEU A 464 -8.86 15.85 -0.65
N LEU A 465 -9.25 17.14 -0.64
CA LEU A 465 -8.41 18.22 -0.07
C LEU A 465 -8.20 18.07 1.45
N PHE A 466 -9.18 17.59 2.20
CA PHE A 466 -9.03 17.30 3.64
C PHE A 466 -8.39 15.92 3.91
N GLU A 467 -8.61 14.93 3.05
CA GLU A 467 -7.95 13.63 3.14
C GLU A 467 -6.44 13.72 2.90
N GLU A 468 -6.02 14.61 2.00
CA GLU A 468 -4.63 14.83 1.59
C GLU A 468 -4.04 16.13 2.16
N GLN A 469 -4.51 16.58 3.33
CA GLN A 469 -3.96 17.72 4.05
C GLN A 469 -2.56 17.40 4.64
N PRO A 470 -1.66 18.40 4.83
CA PRO A 470 -0.31 18.16 5.34
C PRO A 470 -0.27 17.38 6.66
N GLY A 471 -1.05 17.81 7.65
CA GLY A 471 -1.16 17.15 8.97
C GLY A 471 -1.88 15.80 9.00
N ALA A 472 -2.02 15.13 7.84
CA ALA A 472 -2.35 13.72 7.73
C ALA A 472 -1.12 12.82 7.46
N TYR A 473 0.03 13.42 7.17
CA TYR A 473 1.30 12.77 6.85
C TYR A 473 2.33 12.95 7.98
N LYS A 474 3.42 12.18 7.94
CA LYS A 474 4.56 12.29 8.87
C LYS A 474 5.39 13.54 8.54
N GLU A 475 6.14 14.01 9.54
CA GLU A 475 7.12 15.08 9.33
C GLU A 475 8.24 14.61 8.40
N ILE A 476 8.45 15.33 7.30
CA ILE A 476 9.43 14.97 6.28
C ILE A 476 10.87 14.98 6.82
N THR A 477 11.16 15.86 7.79
CA THR A 477 12.49 15.93 8.44
C THR A 477 12.87 14.64 9.14
N ASP A 478 11.93 14.03 9.89
CA ASP A 478 12.17 12.77 10.59
C ASP A 478 12.43 11.62 9.61
N ILE A 479 11.71 11.61 8.47
CA ILE A 479 11.91 10.63 7.40
C ILE A 479 13.28 10.80 6.75
N ILE A 480 13.71 12.03 6.47
CA ILE A 480 15.03 12.29 5.87
C ILE A 480 16.15 11.90 6.85
N GLU A 481 16.08 12.31 8.12
CA GLU A 481 17.08 11.93 9.14
C GLU A 481 17.22 10.41 9.30
N ASP A 482 16.13 9.65 9.21
CA ASP A 482 16.16 8.19 9.24
C ASP A 482 16.77 7.56 7.97
N LEU A 483 16.72 8.26 6.84
CA LEU A 483 17.24 7.80 5.55
C LEU A 483 18.68 8.23 5.24
N GLU A 484 19.23 9.26 5.90
CA GLU A 484 20.62 9.72 5.69
C GLU A 484 21.70 8.61 5.72
N PRO A 485 21.58 7.51 6.50
CA PRO A 485 22.54 6.40 6.43
C PRO A 485 22.49 5.58 5.13
N PHE A 486 21.47 5.76 4.29
CA PHE A 486 21.16 4.95 3.10
C PHE A 486 21.07 5.78 1.81
N VAL A 487 20.81 7.08 1.90
CA VAL A 487 20.67 7.99 0.76
C VAL A 487 21.42 9.30 1.03
N LYS A 488 21.79 10.02 -0.03
CA LYS A 488 22.41 11.34 0.05
C LYS A 488 21.43 12.42 -0.40
N VAL A 489 21.25 13.46 0.41
CA VAL A 489 20.38 14.60 0.05
C VAL A 489 21.06 15.44 -1.03
N VAL A 490 20.46 15.51 -2.22
CA VAL A 490 21.02 16.23 -3.39
C VAL A 490 20.49 17.66 -3.47
N ALA A 491 19.17 17.86 -3.32
CA ALA A 491 18.52 19.16 -3.38
C ALA A 491 17.26 19.19 -2.51
N ILE A 492 16.87 20.39 -2.06
CA ILE A 492 15.59 20.67 -1.40
C ILE A 492 14.67 21.37 -2.40
N LEU A 493 13.45 20.88 -2.53
CA LEU A 493 12.44 21.35 -3.48
C LEU A 493 11.32 22.09 -2.73
N ARG A 494 10.87 23.22 -3.27
CA ARG A 494 9.74 23.98 -2.74
C ARG A 494 8.60 24.03 -3.76
N PRO A 495 7.35 23.69 -3.36
CA PRO A 495 6.21 23.72 -4.27
C PRO A 495 5.85 25.15 -4.70
N ILE A 496 5.36 25.26 -5.93
CA ILE A 496 4.73 26.46 -6.51
C ILE A 496 3.25 26.19 -6.72
N CYS A 497 2.90 25.07 -7.36
CA CYS A 497 1.52 24.72 -7.61
C CYS A 497 1.32 23.20 -7.71
N THR A 498 0.35 22.66 -6.97
CA THR A 498 0.01 21.24 -6.94
C THR A 498 -1.36 21.02 -7.57
N TYR A 499 -1.43 20.28 -8.67
CA TYR A 499 -2.67 19.87 -9.30
C TYR A 499 -3.09 18.49 -8.82
N LYS A 500 -4.35 18.36 -8.36
CA LYS A 500 -4.98 17.07 -8.04
C LYS A 500 -6.16 16.79 -8.96
N MET A 501 -7.16 17.66 -8.92
CA MET A 501 -8.46 17.46 -9.57
C MET A 501 -9.23 18.78 -9.72
N ARG A 502 -9.86 18.97 -10.87
CA ARG A 502 -10.96 19.91 -11.10
C ARG A 502 -12.25 19.16 -11.44
N ASN A 503 -13.40 19.80 -11.23
CA ASN A 503 -14.68 19.26 -11.67
C ASN A 503 -14.95 19.71 -13.11
N GLU A 504 -14.87 18.80 -14.08
CA GLU A 504 -15.10 19.09 -15.51
C GLU A 504 -16.54 19.58 -15.84
N HIS A 505 -17.44 19.66 -14.85
CA HIS A 505 -18.80 20.21 -14.97
C HIS A 505 -18.90 21.71 -14.57
N ARG A 506 -17.79 22.43 -14.42
CA ARG A 506 -17.76 23.85 -13.96
C ARG A 506 -16.98 24.83 -14.85
N SER A 507 -16.59 24.41 -16.06
CA SER A 507 -16.04 25.29 -17.11
C SER A 507 -17.14 25.97 -17.92
#